data_AF-A0A1G0EPM2-F1
#
_entry.id   AF-A0A1G0EPM2-F1
#
_cell.length_a   1.000
_cell.length_b   1.000
_cell.length_c   1.000
_cell.angle_alpha   90.00
_cell.angle_beta   90.00
_cell.angle_gamma   90.00
#
_symmetry.space_group_name_H-M   'P 1'
#
loop_
_entity.id
_entity.type
_entity.pdbx_description
1 polymer ?
#
loop_
_entity_poly.entity_id
_entity_poly.type
_entity_poly.pdbx_seq_one_letter_code
_entity_poly.pdbx_strand_id
1 'polypeptide(L)'
;MTPEQFVKQFRWSLETFQVAREAQFRCVYCGHSFFDSVDAWTQFNVDHLRPGSAGERDERAENKVAACWTCNKLKSNFDPGEGVAEANRDDLIGIAKEFIEKARQVRNAKVVAMREASRKLI
;
A
#
# COMPACT_ATOMS: atom_id res chain seq x y z
N MET A 1 -9.27 3.55 -25.33
CA MET A 1 -7.82 3.32 -25.16
C MET A 1 -7.64 1.90 -24.64
N THR A 2 -6.79 1.08 -25.28
CA THR A 2 -6.48 -0.28 -24.82
C THR A 2 -5.42 -0.26 -23.71
N PRO A 3 -5.26 -1.34 -22.92
CA PRO A 3 -4.15 -1.48 -21.97
C PRO A 3 -2.78 -1.19 -22.57
N GLU A 4 -2.50 -1.69 -23.78
CA GLU A 4 -1.22 -1.53 -24.46
C GLU A 4 -0.98 -0.07 -24.85
N GLN A 5 -2.03 0.62 -25.32
CA GLN A 5 -1.98 2.04 -25.62
C GLN A 5 -1.70 2.87 -24.35
N PHE A 6 -2.35 2.54 -23.23
CA PHE A 6 -2.14 3.22 -21.95
C PHE A 6 -0.71 3.06 -21.46
N VAL A 7 -0.22 1.81 -21.38
CA VAL A 7 1.12 1.49 -20.90
C VAL A 7 2.18 2.21 -21.74
N LYS A 8 2.04 2.18 -23.06
CA LYS A 8 2.96 2.88 -23.98
C LYS A 8 2.91 4.39 -23.82
N GLN A 9 1.72 4.98 -23.78
CA GLN A 9 1.53 6.44 -23.73
C GLN A 9 2.07 7.03 -22.42
N PHE A 10 1.77 6.39 -21.29
CA PHE A 10 2.12 6.90 -19.95
C PHE A 10 3.39 6.29 -19.36
N ARG A 11 4.11 5.44 -20.13
CA ARG A 11 5.39 4.82 -19.75
C ARG A 11 5.31 3.98 -18.47
N TRP A 12 4.22 3.23 -18.32
CA TRP A 12 4.12 2.23 -17.26
C TRP A 12 4.83 0.95 -17.67
N SER A 13 5.20 0.11 -16.70
CA SER A 13 5.40 -1.31 -16.99
C SER A 13 4.04 -2.00 -17.07
N LEU A 14 3.94 -3.11 -17.83
CA LEU A 14 2.70 -3.87 -17.92
C LEU A 14 2.29 -4.44 -16.55
N GLU A 15 3.26 -4.93 -15.77
CA GLU A 15 3.06 -5.48 -14.43
C GLU A 15 2.49 -4.43 -13.46
N THR A 16 3.12 -3.26 -13.38
CA THR A 16 2.66 -2.17 -12.50
C THR A 16 1.27 -1.69 -12.91
N PHE A 17 0.99 -1.64 -14.22
CA PHE A 17 -0.33 -1.29 -14.73
C PHE A 17 -1.40 -2.32 -14.34
N GLN A 18 -1.09 -3.62 -14.43
CA GLN A 18 -2.03 -4.68 -14.02
C GLN A 18 -2.38 -4.56 -12.53
N VAL A 19 -1.38 -4.41 -11.67
CA VAL A 19 -1.56 -4.23 -10.21
C VAL A 19 -2.42 -2.99 -9.92
N ALA A 20 -2.13 -1.86 -10.56
CA ALA A 20 -2.93 -0.65 -10.36
C ALA A 20 -4.35 -0.77 -10.91
N ARG A 21 -4.52 -1.43 -12.06
CA ARG A 21 -5.82 -1.63 -12.71
C ARG A 21 -6.74 -2.53 -11.87
N GLU A 22 -6.22 -3.63 -11.32
CA GLU A 22 -6.96 -4.51 -10.40
C GLU A 22 -7.48 -3.74 -9.19
N ALA A 23 -6.67 -2.83 -8.65
CA ALA A 23 -7.04 -1.97 -7.54
C ALA A 23 -7.84 -0.72 -7.96
N GLN A 24 -8.29 -0.64 -9.21
CA GLN A 24 -9.01 0.51 -9.77
C GLN A 24 -8.29 1.86 -9.54
N PHE A 25 -6.96 1.84 -9.63
CA PHE A 25 -6.06 2.97 -9.37
C PHE A 25 -6.25 3.60 -7.99
N ARG A 26 -6.57 2.76 -6.99
CA ARG A 26 -6.71 3.14 -5.59
C ARG A 26 -5.80 2.28 -4.72
N CYS A 27 -5.41 2.83 -3.57
CA CYS A 27 -4.71 2.06 -2.55
C CYS A 27 -5.63 0.95 -2.05
N VAL A 28 -5.19 -0.31 -2.14
CA VAL A 28 -6.01 -1.45 -1.69
C VAL A 28 -6.31 -1.38 -0.20
N TYR A 29 -5.43 -0.75 0.59
CA TYR A 29 -5.55 -0.68 2.04
C TYR A 29 -6.49 0.44 2.52
N CYS A 30 -6.42 1.65 1.94
CA CYS A 30 -7.19 2.81 2.42
C CYS A 30 -8.15 3.43 1.40
N GLY A 31 -8.20 2.93 0.17
CA GLY A 31 -9.10 3.42 -0.88
C GLY A 31 -8.72 4.76 -1.52
N HIS A 32 -7.63 5.39 -1.07
CA HIS A 32 -7.13 6.65 -1.63
C HIS A 32 -6.86 6.50 -3.14
N SER A 33 -7.41 7.40 -3.95
CA SER A 33 -7.20 7.43 -5.41
C SER A 33 -5.84 8.03 -5.73
N PHE A 34 -5.11 7.40 -6.66
CA PHE A 34 -3.80 7.88 -7.08
C PHE A 34 -3.88 8.97 -8.16
N PHE A 35 -5.06 9.27 -8.70
CA PHE A 35 -5.24 10.23 -9.79
C PHE A 35 -5.98 11.50 -9.37
N ASP A 36 -6.19 11.71 -8.06
CA ASP A 36 -6.83 12.93 -7.55
C ASP A 36 -5.93 14.17 -7.68
N SER A 37 -4.60 13.99 -7.61
CA SER A 37 -3.60 15.05 -7.76
C SER A 37 -2.21 14.49 -8.04
N VAL A 38 -1.24 15.37 -8.35
CA VAL A 38 0.18 14.99 -8.45
C VAL A 38 0.68 14.41 -7.12
N ASP A 39 0.28 15.00 -5.99
CA ASP A 39 0.66 14.51 -4.67
C ASP A 39 0.11 13.10 -4.45
N ALA A 40 -1.15 12.85 -4.80
CA ALA A 40 -1.77 11.53 -4.72
C ALA A 40 -1.02 10.50 -5.60
N TRP A 41 -0.65 10.91 -6.83
CA TRP A 41 0.13 10.08 -7.75
C TRP A 41 1.50 9.71 -7.16
N THR A 42 2.19 10.66 -6.53
CA THR A 42 3.51 10.41 -5.91
C THR A 42 3.44 9.46 -4.72
N GLN A 43 2.24 9.19 -4.18
CA GLN A 43 2.06 8.16 -3.16
C GLN A 43 1.98 6.76 -3.74
N PHE A 44 1.77 6.57 -5.05
CA PHE A 44 1.59 5.23 -5.63
C PHE A 44 2.84 4.35 -5.48
N ASN A 45 2.65 3.14 -4.98
CA ASN A 45 3.67 2.11 -4.85
C ASN A 45 3.08 0.73 -5.16
N VAL A 46 3.92 -0.18 -5.64
CA VAL A 46 3.64 -1.62 -5.64
C VAL A 46 4.21 -2.20 -4.35
N ASP A 47 3.36 -2.79 -3.53
CA ASP A 47 3.70 -3.39 -2.24
C ASP A 47 3.62 -4.91 -2.32
N HIS A 48 4.47 -5.60 -1.56
CA HIS A 48 4.40 -7.03 -1.36
C HIS A 48 3.48 -7.33 -0.17
N LEU A 49 2.38 -8.03 -0.44
CA LEU A 49 1.39 -8.40 0.57
C LEU A 49 2.05 -9.22 1.69
N ARG A 50 2.89 -10.19 1.32
CA ARG A 50 3.81 -10.90 2.20
C ARG A 50 5.24 -10.40 1.95
N PRO A 51 5.91 -9.80 2.95
CA PRO A 51 7.20 -9.15 2.75
C PRO A 51 8.31 -10.17 2.54
N GLY A 52 9.26 -9.87 1.66
CA GLY A 52 10.44 -10.73 1.44
C GLY A 52 11.43 -10.78 2.62
N SER A 53 11.17 -10.08 3.73
CA SER A 53 11.92 -10.23 4.99
C SER A 53 11.38 -11.36 5.88
N ALA A 54 10.17 -11.85 5.60
CA ALA A 54 9.55 -12.99 6.29
C ALA A 54 9.85 -14.35 5.64
N GLY A 55 10.71 -14.38 4.62
CA GLY A 55 11.05 -15.58 3.85
C GLY A 55 11.76 -15.24 2.53
N GLU A 56 11.54 -16.03 1.49
CA GLU A 56 11.99 -15.69 0.14
C GLU A 56 11.13 -14.54 -0.44
N ARG A 57 11.75 -13.69 -1.28
CA ARG A 57 11.02 -12.65 -2.01
C ARG A 57 10.08 -13.30 -3.02
N ASP A 58 8.80 -13.37 -2.65
CA ASP A 58 7.75 -13.78 -3.57
C ASP A 58 7.40 -12.62 -4.51
N GLU A 59 7.98 -12.66 -5.71
CA GLU A 59 7.79 -11.66 -6.77
C GLU A 59 6.60 -11.97 -7.69
N ARG A 60 5.80 -13.00 -7.38
CA ARG A 60 4.61 -13.33 -8.17
C ARG A 60 3.56 -12.22 -8.10
N ALA A 61 2.77 -12.07 -9.16
CA ALA A 61 1.75 -11.03 -9.26
C ALA A 61 0.72 -11.11 -8.12
N GLU A 62 0.39 -12.32 -7.67
CA GLU A 62 -0.54 -12.62 -6.58
C GLU A 62 -0.04 -12.13 -5.20
N ASN A 63 1.25 -11.81 -5.08
CA ASN A 63 1.80 -11.18 -3.88
C ASN A 63 1.95 -9.65 -4.01
N LYS A 64 1.66 -9.07 -5.18
CA LYS A 64 1.82 -7.62 -5.43
C LYS A 64 0.49 -6.89 -5.37
N VAL A 65 0.43 -5.76 -4.70
CA VAL A 65 -0.77 -4.92 -4.56
C VAL A 65 -0.46 -3.44 -4.72
N ALA A 66 -1.45 -2.64 -5.14
CA ALA A 66 -1.31 -1.19 -5.23
C ALA A 66 -1.50 -0.55 -3.85
N ALA A 67 -0.48 0.13 -3.33
CA ALA A 67 -0.51 0.75 -2.01
C ALA A 67 -0.07 2.22 -2.09
N CYS A 68 -0.62 3.06 -1.23
CA CYS A 68 -0.05 4.39 -1.01
C CYS A 68 1.20 4.30 -0.12
N TRP A 69 2.15 5.21 -0.29
CA TRP A 69 3.42 5.25 0.45
C TRP A 69 3.20 5.21 1.95
N THR A 70 2.21 5.94 2.44
CA THR A 70 1.85 5.94 3.87
C THR A 70 1.44 4.55 4.36
N CYS A 71 0.52 3.86 3.65
CA CYS A 71 0.08 2.52 4.05
C CYS A 71 1.21 1.48 3.94
N ASN A 72 1.98 1.53 2.86
CA ASN A 72 3.16 0.67 2.69
C ASN A 72 4.15 0.86 3.85
N LYS A 73 4.45 2.11 4.23
CA LYS A 73 5.32 2.40 5.38
C LYS A 73 4.75 1.98 6.73
N LEU A 74 3.44 2.06 6.91
CA LEU A 74 2.79 1.60 8.15
C LEU A 74 2.78 0.08 8.26
N LYS A 75 2.52 -0.64 7.15
CA LYS A 75 2.60 -2.10 7.09
C LYS A 75 4.02 -2.59 7.35
N SER A 76 5.00 -1.96 6.69
CA SER A 76 6.42 -2.33 6.82
C SER A 76 6.62 -3.84 6.59
N ASN A 77 7.30 -4.53 7.51
CA ASN A 77 7.59 -5.96 7.43
C ASN A 77 6.48 -6.85 8.04
N PHE A 78 5.29 -6.33 8.31
CA PHE A 78 4.20 -7.17 8.76
C PHE A 78 3.77 -8.16 7.67
N ASP A 79 3.77 -9.46 7.98
CA ASP A 79 3.23 -10.53 7.13
C ASP A 79 1.80 -10.87 7.60
N PRO A 80 0.75 -10.53 6.82
CA PRO A 80 -0.62 -10.86 7.17
C PRO A 80 -0.93 -12.36 7.13
N GLY A 81 -0.02 -13.19 6.57
CA GLY A 81 -0.15 -14.64 6.55
C GLY A 81 0.54 -15.36 7.70
N GLU A 82 1.28 -14.64 8.56
CA GLU A 82 1.96 -15.26 9.70
C GLU A 82 0.92 -15.82 10.70
N GLY A 83 0.98 -17.12 10.96
CA GLY A 83 0.07 -17.81 11.88
C GLY A 83 -1.33 -18.09 11.31
N VAL A 84 -1.55 -17.90 10.00
CA VAL A 84 -2.83 -18.16 9.33
C VAL A 84 -2.71 -19.42 8.47
N ALA A 85 -3.54 -20.44 8.76
CA ALA A 85 -3.43 -21.75 8.12
C ALA A 85 -3.86 -21.73 6.64
N GLU A 86 -4.97 -21.05 6.32
CA GLU A 86 -5.48 -20.86 4.97
C GLU A 86 -6.14 -19.49 4.88
N ALA A 87 -5.55 -18.57 4.11
CA ALA A 87 -6.11 -17.28 3.80
C ALA A 87 -5.97 -17.02 2.31
N ASN A 88 -7.07 -16.61 1.67
CA ASN A 88 -7.00 -16.13 0.30
C ASN A 88 -6.41 -14.70 0.28
N ARG A 89 -6.14 -14.18 -0.92
CA ARG A 89 -5.56 -12.84 -1.10
C ARG A 89 -6.39 -11.73 -0.46
N ASP A 90 -7.71 -11.80 -0.54
CA ASP A 90 -8.59 -10.78 0.03
C ASP A 90 -8.61 -10.84 1.56
N ASP A 91 -8.55 -12.04 2.16
CA ASP A 91 -8.40 -12.22 3.61
C ASP A 91 -7.09 -11.57 4.10
N LEU A 92 -5.98 -11.83 3.41
CA LEU A 92 -4.68 -11.24 3.72
C LEU A 92 -4.69 -9.71 3.60
N ILE A 93 -5.36 -9.18 2.57
CA ILE A 93 -5.56 -7.72 2.43
C ILE A 93 -6.40 -7.19 3.60
N GLY A 94 -7.43 -7.91 4.03
CA GLY A 94 -8.25 -7.57 5.20
C GLY A 94 -7.42 -7.47 6.49
N ILE A 95 -6.60 -8.48 6.77
CA ILE A 95 -5.71 -8.51 7.92
C ILE A 95 -4.70 -7.35 7.86
N ALA A 96 -4.12 -7.11 6.69
CA ALA A 96 -3.20 -5.99 6.49
C ALA A 96 -3.89 -4.63 6.71
N LYS A 97 -5.14 -4.45 6.26
CA LYS A 97 -5.94 -3.23 6.52
C LYS A 97 -6.11 -2.97 8.01
N GLU A 98 -6.51 -3.98 8.76
CA GLU A 98 -6.70 -3.86 10.20
C GLU A 98 -5.41 -3.48 10.92
N PHE A 99 -4.30 -4.13 10.56
CA PHE A 99 -2.98 -3.80 11.10
C PHE A 99 -2.58 -2.35 10.77
N ILE A 100 -2.72 -1.94 9.51
CA ILE A 100 -2.38 -0.60 9.05
C ILE A 100 -3.22 0.46 9.74
N GLU A 101 -4.52 0.20 9.97
CA GLU A 101 -5.40 1.15 10.67
C GLU A 101 -4.97 1.33 12.13
N LYS A 102 -4.66 0.24 12.84
CA LYS A 102 -4.10 0.33 14.20
C LYS A 102 -2.78 1.11 14.21
N ALA A 103 -1.87 0.81 13.29
CA ALA A 103 -0.59 1.52 13.16
C ALA A 103 -0.79 3.00 12.83
N ARG A 104 -1.79 3.34 12.00
CA ARG A 104 -2.16 4.71 11.64
C ARG A 104 -2.64 5.49 12.86
N GLN A 105 -3.50 4.91 13.68
CA GLN A 105 -3.98 5.54 14.92
C GLN A 105 -2.83 5.87 15.86
N VAL A 106 -1.92 4.91 16.09
CA VAL A 106 -0.71 5.12 16.91
C VAL A 106 0.17 6.23 16.33
N ARG A 107 0.41 6.22 15.01
CA ARG A 107 1.23 7.25 14.36
C ARG A 107 0.59 8.63 14.44
N ASN A 108 -0.72 8.73 14.24
CA ASN A 108 -1.48 9.98 14.34
C ASN A 108 -1.40 10.56 15.76
N ALA A 109 -1.57 9.74 16.80
CA ALA A 109 -1.43 10.18 18.18
C ALA A 109 -0.03 10.78 18.44
N LYS A 110 1.03 10.13 17.93
CA LYS A 110 2.40 10.66 18.01
C LYS A 110 2.56 11.99 17.26
N VAL A 111 1.99 12.11 16.06
CA VAL A 111 2.04 13.36 15.27
C VAL A 111 1.32 14.51 16.00
N VAL A 112 0.17 14.25 16.61
CA VAL A 112 -0.56 15.26 17.41
C VAL A 112 0.31 15.74 18.58
N ALA A 113 0.89 14.81 19.36
CA ALA A 113 1.77 15.15 20.47
C ALA A 113 2.99 15.96 20.03
N MET A 114 3.63 15.59 18.91
CA MET A 114 4.77 16.34 18.35
C MET A 114 4.37 17.76 17.92
N ARG A 115 3.20 17.92 17.30
CA ARG A 115 2.67 19.24 16.89
C ARG A 115 2.39 20.14 18.09
N GLU A 116 1.88 19.58 19.19
CA GLU A 116 1.64 20.34 20.42
C GLU A 116 2.95 20.72 21.11
N ALA A 117 3.92 19.81 21.15
CA ALA A 117 5.25 20.09 21.69
C ALA A 117 5.97 21.17 20.87
N SER A 118 5.93 21.10 19.53
CA SER A 118 6.63 22.07 18.67
C SER A 118 6.12 23.50 18.82
N ARG A 119 4.82 23.69 19.05
CA ARG A 119 4.21 25.01 19.32
C ARG A 119 4.69 25.66 20.62
N LYS A 120 5.28 24.90 21.55
CA LYS A 120 5.85 25.44 22.79
C LYS A 120 7.32 25.85 22.63
N LEU A 121 7.94 25.48 21.51
CA LEU A 121 9.38 25.71 21.22
C LEU A 121 9.62 26.91 20.30
N ILE A 122 8.55 27.48 19.73
CA ILE A 122 8.55 28.69 18.89
C ILE A 122 7.62 29.72 19.51
#